data_AF-A0A968RNG5-F1
#
_entry.id   AF-A0A968RNG5-F1
#
_cell.length_a   1.000
_cell.length_b   1.000
_cell.length_c   1.000
_cell.angle_alpha   90.00
_cell.angle_beta   90.00
_cell.angle_gamma   90.00
#
_symmetry.space_group_name_H-M   'P 1'
#
loop_
_entity.id
_entity.type
_entity.pdbx_description
1 polymer ?
#
loop_
_entity_poly.entity_id
_entity_poly.type
_entity_poly.pdbx_seq_one_letter_code
_entity_poly.pdbx_strand_id
1 'polypeptide(L)'
;MDFYWMTQDEYIFPNTSGYENLKSFGLNLIKNDSLRNLIILAYNNDFPRITVGNDFNPNINQFLLPYYQEHFALNKNLELKYELKLNDSTTVKYPVKISKDLHLKIGYKPLNVEALKKDEVFSILANRTIEMRMHKLKYYSTSINRVKDILRMIKKDYSIE
;
A
#
# COMPACT_ATOMS: atom_id res chain seq x y z
N MET A 1 4.71 -19.72 14.10
CA MET A 1 5.05 -18.30 13.84
C MET A 1 5.15 -18.13 12.34
N ASP A 2 4.64 -17.02 11.81
CA ASP A 2 4.64 -16.76 10.38
C ASP A 2 4.85 -15.27 10.10
N PHE A 3 5.58 -14.99 9.02
CA PHE A 3 6.07 -13.67 8.66
C PHE A 3 5.51 -13.13 7.34
N TYR A 4 4.38 -13.67 6.87
CA TYR A 4 3.73 -13.21 5.64
C TYR A 4 3.58 -11.69 5.59
N TRP A 5 2.90 -11.13 6.60
CA TRP A 5 2.52 -9.72 6.66
C TRP A 5 3.69 -8.75 6.77
N MET A 6 4.89 -9.20 7.15
CA MET A 6 6.06 -8.32 7.17
C MET A 6 6.48 -7.89 5.75
N THR A 7 6.29 -8.76 4.77
CA THR A 7 6.70 -8.52 3.38
C THR A 7 5.59 -7.93 2.52
N GLN A 8 4.38 -7.82 3.06
CA GLN A 8 3.23 -7.26 2.36
C GLN A 8 3.22 -5.75 2.41
N ASP A 9 2.72 -5.15 1.33
CA ASP A 9 2.65 -3.72 1.12
C ASP A 9 1.43 -3.39 0.25
N GLU A 10 0.85 -2.22 0.46
CA GLU A 10 -0.33 -1.76 -0.28
C GLU A 10 0.00 -0.51 -1.08
N TYR A 11 -0.44 -0.51 -2.34
CA TYR A 11 -0.24 0.59 -3.27
C TYR A 11 -1.57 1.01 -3.84
N ILE A 12 -1.72 2.31 -4.05
CA ILE A 12 -2.85 2.86 -4.78
C ILE A 12 -2.45 3.26 -6.19
N PHE A 13 -3.43 3.26 -7.07
CA PHE A 13 -3.30 3.71 -8.45
C PHE A 13 -4.38 4.76 -8.70
N PRO A 14 -4.08 6.05 -8.43
CA PRO A 14 -5.04 7.13 -8.57
C PRO A 14 -5.52 7.25 -10.02
N ASN A 15 -6.83 7.39 -10.23
CA ASN A 15 -7.38 7.65 -11.55
C ASN A 15 -7.09 9.11 -11.94
N THR A 16 -6.25 9.32 -12.95
CA THR A 16 -5.84 10.65 -13.41
C THR A 16 -6.66 11.18 -14.60
N SER A 17 -7.47 10.33 -15.24
CA SER A 17 -8.15 10.64 -16.50
C SER A 17 -9.00 11.92 -16.44
N GLY A 18 -9.76 12.09 -15.36
CA GLY A 18 -10.59 13.27 -15.16
C GLY A 18 -9.78 14.56 -14.98
N TYR A 19 -8.65 14.48 -14.28
CA TYR A 19 -7.76 15.61 -14.09
C TYR A 19 -7.00 15.98 -15.36
N GLU A 20 -6.53 15.00 -16.14
CA GLU A 20 -5.89 15.27 -17.43
C GLU A 20 -6.87 15.92 -18.43
N ASN A 21 -8.12 15.46 -18.45
CA ASN A 21 -9.18 16.12 -19.24
C ASN A 21 -9.39 17.57 -18.77
N LEU A 22 -9.57 17.80 -17.47
CA LEU A 22 -9.72 19.14 -16.91
C LEU A 22 -8.53 20.06 -17.26
N LYS A 23 -7.32 19.53 -17.22
CA LYS A 23 -6.09 20.24 -17.62
C LYS A 23 -6.11 20.63 -19.09
N SER A 24 -6.60 19.77 -19.97
CA SER A 24 -6.76 20.07 -21.41
C SER A 24 -7.82 21.13 -21.72
N PHE A 25 -8.95 21.13 -20.99
CA PHE A 25 -10.01 22.12 -21.16
C PHE A 25 -9.69 23.48 -20.53
N GLY A 26 -8.83 23.47 -19.51
CA GLY A 26 -8.38 24.66 -18.79
C GLY A 26 -8.80 24.62 -17.32
N LEU A 27 -7.81 24.61 -16.43
CA LEU A 27 -8.04 24.66 -14.97
C LEU A 27 -8.70 25.98 -14.53
N ASN A 28 -8.62 27.03 -15.35
CA ASN A 28 -9.29 28.31 -15.14
C ASN A 28 -10.83 28.23 -15.18
N LEU A 29 -11.40 27.11 -15.66
CA LEU A 29 -12.84 26.83 -15.54
C LEU A 29 -13.30 26.73 -14.08
N ILE A 30 -12.39 26.37 -13.17
CA ILE A 30 -12.62 26.41 -11.74
C ILE A 30 -12.39 27.85 -11.26
N LYS A 31 -13.50 28.56 -11.02
CA LYS A 31 -13.50 29.96 -10.55
C LYS A 31 -12.98 30.11 -9.12
N ASN A 32 -13.15 29.08 -8.29
CA ASN A 32 -12.62 29.08 -6.93
C ASN A 32 -11.14 28.71 -6.95
N ASP A 33 -10.27 29.71 -6.78
CA ASP A 33 -8.82 29.55 -6.77
C ASP A 33 -8.33 28.56 -5.71
N SER A 34 -8.96 28.54 -4.53
CA SER A 34 -8.62 27.60 -3.46
C SER A 34 -8.96 26.16 -3.85
N LEU A 35 -10.12 25.93 -4.45
CA LEU A 35 -10.50 24.60 -4.97
C LEU A 35 -9.53 24.15 -6.07
N ARG A 36 -9.24 25.05 -7.02
CA ARG A 36 -8.30 24.79 -8.11
C ARG A 36 -6.93 24.40 -7.58
N ASN A 37 -6.40 25.15 -6.62
CA ASN A 37 -5.10 24.87 -6.00
C ASN A 37 -5.09 23.53 -5.26
N LEU A 38 -6.15 23.18 -4.55
CA LEU A 38 -6.25 21.89 -3.86
C LEU A 38 -6.28 20.72 -4.85
N ILE A 39 -7.02 20.83 -5.96
CA ILE A 39 -7.03 19.82 -7.02
C ILE A 39 -5.63 19.64 -7.60
N ILE A 40 -4.96 20.74 -7.95
CA ILE A 40 -3.58 20.71 -8.47
C ILE A 40 -2.65 20.04 -7.46
N LEU A 41 -2.74 20.38 -6.17
CA LEU A 41 -1.93 19.77 -5.12
C LEU A 41 -2.20 18.26 -4.98
N ALA A 42 -3.47 17.83 -5.01
CA ALA A 42 -3.78 16.40 -4.91
C ALA A 42 -3.14 15.60 -6.06
N TYR A 43 -3.32 16.06 -7.30
CA TYR A 43 -2.87 15.30 -8.48
C TYR A 43 -1.38 15.46 -8.80
N ASN A 44 -0.79 16.63 -8.55
CA ASN A 44 0.63 16.87 -8.87
C ASN A 44 1.55 16.62 -7.66
N ASN A 45 1.04 16.56 -6.43
CA ASN A 45 1.85 16.43 -5.23
C ASN A 45 1.53 15.14 -4.46
N ASP A 46 0.28 14.95 -4.05
CA ASP A 46 -0.06 13.85 -3.15
C ASP A 46 -0.02 12.49 -3.84
N PHE A 47 -0.76 12.35 -4.94
CA PHE A 47 -0.88 11.10 -5.68
C PHE A 47 0.48 10.56 -6.17
N PRO A 48 1.40 11.38 -6.71
CA PRO A 48 2.74 10.93 -7.05
C PRO A 48 3.53 10.38 -5.85
N ARG A 49 3.33 10.89 -4.62
CA ARG A 49 4.05 10.44 -3.42
C ARG A 49 3.54 9.12 -2.88
N ILE A 50 2.28 8.78 -3.10
CA ILE A 50 1.65 7.55 -2.59
C ILE A 50 1.48 6.44 -3.63
N THR A 51 1.82 6.72 -4.90
CA THR A 51 1.85 5.71 -5.96
C THR A 51 3.12 4.85 -5.83
N VAL A 52 3.09 3.61 -6.31
CA VAL A 52 4.26 2.70 -6.31
C VAL A 52 5.41 3.26 -7.16
N GLY A 53 6.66 2.93 -6.79
CA GLY A 53 7.83 3.14 -7.65
C GLY A 53 8.48 4.52 -7.54
N ASN A 54 8.21 5.27 -6.47
CA ASN A 54 8.89 6.53 -6.17
C ASN A 54 9.73 6.42 -4.89
N ASP A 55 10.74 7.29 -4.74
CA ASP A 55 11.69 7.26 -3.61
C ASP A 55 11.02 7.48 -2.24
N PHE A 56 9.86 8.15 -2.20
CA PHE A 56 9.07 8.38 -0.99
C PHE A 56 8.15 7.20 -0.64
N ASN A 57 7.97 6.25 -1.56
CA ASN A 57 7.15 5.05 -1.38
C ASN A 57 7.95 3.79 -1.74
N PRO A 58 9.01 3.49 -0.97
CA PRO A 58 9.85 2.34 -1.24
C PRO A 58 9.07 1.03 -1.11
N ASN A 59 9.44 0.07 -1.95
CA ASN A 59 8.80 -1.23 -1.98
C ASN A 59 9.32 -2.10 -0.83
N ILE A 60 8.50 -2.31 0.20
CA ILE A 60 8.89 -3.06 1.41
C ILE A 60 9.25 -4.51 1.06
N ASN A 61 8.53 -5.12 0.11
CA ASN A 61 8.82 -6.48 -0.31
C ASN A 61 10.22 -6.57 -0.92
N GLN A 62 10.54 -5.68 -1.86
CA GLN A 62 11.85 -5.62 -2.51
C GLN A 62 12.97 -5.30 -1.50
N PHE A 63 12.70 -4.44 -0.53
CA PHE A 63 13.63 -4.10 0.54
C PHE A 63 13.97 -5.29 1.44
N LEU A 64 12.98 -6.10 1.81
CA LEU A 64 13.16 -7.26 2.69
C LEU A 64 13.59 -8.53 1.96
N LEU A 65 13.37 -8.62 0.64
CA LEU A 65 13.55 -9.84 -0.14
C LEU A 65 14.94 -10.50 0.02
N PRO A 66 16.07 -9.77 -0.02
CA PRO A 66 17.39 -10.40 0.12
C PRO A 66 17.54 -11.14 1.46
N TYR A 67 17.15 -10.50 2.56
CA TYR A 67 17.22 -11.09 3.89
C TYR A 67 16.26 -12.28 4.03
N TYR A 68 15.06 -12.19 3.45
CA TYR A 68 14.09 -13.29 3.48
C TYR A 68 14.55 -14.52 2.69
N GLN A 69 15.22 -14.32 1.54
CA GLN A 69 15.75 -15.43 0.74
C GLN A 69 16.85 -16.21 1.49
N GLU A 70 17.62 -15.54 2.33
CA GLU A 70 18.71 -16.15 3.09
C GLU A 70 18.24 -16.80 4.40
N HIS A 71 17.33 -16.15 5.14
CA HIS A 71 17.01 -16.54 6.51
C HIS A 71 15.63 -17.19 6.70
N PHE A 72 14.81 -17.25 5.65
CA PHE A 72 13.45 -17.80 5.72
C PHE A 72 13.20 -18.86 4.66
N ALA A 73 12.22 -19.71 4.95
CA ALA A 73 11.66 -20.65 3.99
C ALA A 73 10.14 -20.47 3.93
N LEU A 74 9.53 -20.95 2.84
CA LEU A 74 8.08 -21.05 2.74
C LEU A 74 7.51 -21.84 3.92
N ASN A 75 6.45 -21.30 4.51
CA ASN A 75 5.78 -21.95 5.61
C ASN A 75 4.89 -23.09 5.10
N LYS A 76 5.28 -24.33 5.38
CA LYS A 76 4.57 -25.53 4.91
C LYS A 76 3.49 -26.03 5.87
N ASN A 77 3.25 -25.36 7.00
CA ASN A 77 2.25 -25.77 7.98
C ASN A 77 0.81 -25.59 7.42
N LEU A 78 0.04 -26.67 7.35
CA LEU A 78 -1.34 -26.67 6.86
C LEU A 78 -2.37 -26.16 7.88
N GLU A 79 -2.00 -26.15 9.16
CA GLU A 79 -2.86 -25.65 10.23
C GLU A 79 -2.95 -24.12 10.26
N LEU A 80 -2.02 -23.43 9.59
CA LEU A 80 -2.04 -21.98 9.47
C LEU A 80 -3.07 -21.57 8.41
N LYS A 81 -4.14 -20.95 8.89
CA LYS A 81 -5.23 -20.43 8.07
C LYS A 81 -5.08 -18.93 7.88
N TYR A 82 -5.13 -18.48 6.64
CA TYR A 82 -5.13 -17.06 6.30
C TYR A 82 -6.37 -16.71 5.53
N GLU A 83 -6.88 -15.52 5.76
CA GLU A 83 -7.92 -14.91 4.96
C GLU A 83 -7.36 -13.64 4.34
N LEU A 84 -7.18 -13.65 3.02
CA LEU A 84 -6.78 -12.47 2.26
C LEU A 84 -8.03 -11.87 1.62
N LYS A 85 -8.38 -10.65 2.04
CA LYS A 85 -9.46 -9.87 1.43
C LYS A 85 -8.86 -9.01 0.32
N LEU A 86 -9.40 -9.16 -0.87
CA LEU A 86 -9.06 -8.36 -2.04
C LEU A 86 -10.03 -7.18 -2.16
N ASN A 87 -9.62 -6.16 -2.92
CA ASN A 87 -10.32 -4.88 -3.02
C ASN A 87 -11.73 -4.98 -3.64
N ASP A 88 -12.02 -6.06 -4.37
CA ASP A 88 -13.29 -6.37 -5.03
C ASP A 88 -14.24 -7.21 -4.14
N SER A 89 -14.00 -7.26 -2.83
CA SER A 89 -14.69 -8.14 -1.86
C SER A 89 -14.40 -9.65 -2.03
N THR A 90 -13.54 -10.03 -2.98
CA THR A 90 -13.08 -11.42 -3.11
C THR A 90 -12.26 -11.79 -1.88
N THR A 91 -12.54 -12.95 -1.31
CA THR A 91 -11.83 -13.44 -0.13
C THR A 91 -11.16 -14.78 -0.46
N VAL A 92 -9.83 -14.82 -0.37
CA VAL A 92 -9.03 -16.03 -0.60
C VAL A 92 -8.64 -16.63 0.74
N LYS A 93 -9.04 -17.89 0.98
CA LYS A 93 -8.73 -18.63 2.21
C LYS A 93 -7.59 -19.62 1.95
N TYR A 94 -6.47 -19.44 2.66
CA TYR A 94 -5.34 -20.34 2.60
C TYR A 94 -5.37 -21.35 3.77
N PRO A 95 -4.83 -22.57 3.57
CA PRO A 95 -4.29 -23.08 2.30
C PRO A 95 -5.38 -23.33 1.24
N VAL A 96 -5.08 -23.02 -0.03
CA VAL A 96 -5.99 -23.27 -1.16
C VAL A 96 -5.63 -24.61 -1.79
N LYS A 97 -6.57 -25.56 -1.85
CA LYS A 97 -6.35 -26.85 -2.53
C LYS A 97 -6.40 -26.64 -4.05
N ILE A 98 -5.27 -26.88 -4.71
CA ILE A 98 -5.14 -26.75 -6.18
C ILE A 98 -5.33 -28.11 -6.86
N SER A 99 -4.86 -29.19 -6.23
CA SER A 99 -5.04 -30.56 -6.72
C SER A 99 -5.11 -31.56 -5.57
N LYS A 100 -5.14 -32.86 -5.87
CA LYS A 100 -5.14 -33.93 -4.86
C LYS A 100 -3.97 -33.79 -3.87
N ASP A 101 -2.79 -33.43 -4.37
CA ASP A 101 -1.53 -33.41 -3.61
C ASP A 101 -0.93 -32.01 -3.44
N LEU A 102 -1.51 -30.98 -4.09
CA LEU A 102 -0.99 -29.62 -4.06
C LEU A 102 -1.91 -28.65 -3.32
N HIS A 103 -1.36 -28.01 -2.30
CA HIS A 103 -1.99 -26.90 -1.60
C HIS A 103 -1.12 -25.65 -1.75
N LEU A 104 -1.70 -24.59 -2.31
CA LEU A 104 -1.09 -23.26 -2.32
C LEU A 104 -1.12 -22.70 -0.90
N LYS A 105 0.03 -22.17 -0.47
CA LYS A 105 0.25 -21.61 0.86
C LYS A 105 0.90 -20.25 0.71
N ILE A 106 0.71 -19.42 1.72
CA ILE A 106 1.41 -18.15 1.86
C ILE A 106 2.15 -18.12 3.19
N GLY A 107 3.15 -17.24 3.26
CA GLY A 107 3.89 -16.99 4.48
C GLY A 107 5.24 -17.67 4.55
N TYR A 108 6.01 -17.20 5.52
CA TYR A 108 7.41 -17.49 5.69
C TYR A 108 7.68 -17.88 7.14
N LYS A 109 8.54 -18.87 7.33
CA LYS A 109 9.07 -19.25 8.63
C LYS A 109 10.59 -19.06 8.64
N PRO A 110 11.18 -18.62 9.75
CA PRO A 110 12.63 -18.52 9.84
C PRO A 110 13.25 -19.92 9.78
N LEU A 111 14.44 -20.01 9.20
CA LEU A 111 15.24 -21.23 9.20
C LEU A 111 15.71 -21.57 10.62
N ASN A 112 16.03 -20.55 11.42
CA ASN A 112 16.43 -20.70 12.82
C ASN A 112 15.77 -19.61 13.69
N VAL A 113 14.83 -20.03 14.54
CA VAL A 113 14.06 -19.12 15.43
C VAL A 113 14.94 -18.45 16.48
N GLU A 114 15.86 -19.19 17.09
CA GLU A 114 16.70 -18.66 18.18
C GLU A 114 17.78 -17.71 17.67
N ALA A 115 18.29 -17.95 16.45
CA ALA A 115 19.18 -17.02 15.78
C ALA A 115 18.46 -15.71 15.43
N LEU A 116 17.25 -15.78 14.84
CA LEU A 116 16.47 -14.61 14.46
C LEU A 116 16.20 -13.67 15.65
N LYS A 117 15.92 -14.22 16.84
CA LYS A 117 15.67 -13.43 18.06
C LYS A 117 16.85 -12.56 18.49
N LYS A 118 18.07 -12.92 18.07
CA LYS A 118 19.32 -12.22 18.42
C LYS A 118 19.93 -11.49 17.23
N ASP A 119 19.25 -11.48 16.10
CA ASP A 119 19.74 -10.91 14.86
C ASP A 119 19.52 -9.39 14.83
N GLU A 120 20.62 -8.64 14.92
CA GLU A 120 20.59 -7.18 14.85
C GLU A 120 20.18 -6.67 13.46
N VAL A 121 20.57 -7.38 12.39
CA VAL A 121 20.19 -7.04 11.02
C VAL A 121 18.68 -7.16 10.87
N PHE A 122 18.08 -8.24 11.36
CA PHE A 122 16.63 -8.40 11.38
C PHE A 122 15.93 -7.24 12.12
N SER A 123 16.47 -6.86 13.28
CA SER A 123 15.92 -5.79 14.11
C SER A 123 15.96 -4.44 13.39
N ILE A 124 17.06 -4.13 12.72
CA ILE A 124 17.21 -2.92 11.88
C ILE A 124 16.19 -2.93 10.74
N LEU A 125 16.07 -4.04 10.01
CA LEU A 125 15.13 -4.19 8.90
C LEU A 125 13.66 -4.04 9.36
N ALA A 126 13.31 -4.63 10.50
CA ALA A 126 11.99 -4.53 11.09
C ALA A 126 11.66 -3.07 11.47
N ASN A 127 12.58 -2.39 12.15
CA ASN A 127 12.42 -0.97 12.50
C ASN A 127 12.27 -0.09 11.25
N ARG A 128 13.12 -0.31 10.24
CA ARG A 128 13.05 0.45 8.99
C ARG A 128 11.73 0.24 8.25
N THR A 129 11.21 -0.99 8.27
CA THR A 129 9.91 -1.32 7.69
C THR A 129 8.77 -0.59 8.40
N ILE A 130 8.83 -0.48 9.73
CA ILE A 130 7.85 0.30 10.51
C ILE A 130 7.91 1.78 10.13
N GLU A 131 9.10 2.38 10.03
CA GLU A 131 9.27 3.77 9.60
C GLU A 131 8.68 4.01 8.21
N MET A 132 8.97 3.13 7.25
CA MET A 132 8.43 3.21 5.89
C MET A 132 6.89 3.17 5.91
N ARG A 133 6.28 2.27 6.68
CA ARG A 133 4.82 2.17 6.81
C ARG A 133 4.21 3.41 7.46
N MET A 134 4.83 3.92 8.53
CA MET A 134 4.37 5.16 9.18
C MET A 134 4.42 6.35 8.22
N HIS A 135 5.45 6.42 7.38
CA HIS A 135 5.58 7.46 6.36
C HIS A 135 4.46 7.36 5.32
N LYS A 136 4.18 6.15 4.81
CA LYS A 136 3.07 5.89 3.88
C LYS A 136 1.73 6.28 4.49
N LEU A 137 1.44 5.82 5.72
CA LEU A 137 0.19 6.14 6.42
C LEU A 137 -0.03 7.64 6.57
N LYS A 138 1.04 8.39 6.86
CA LYS A 138 0.98 9.85 6.93
C LYS A 138 0.53 10.47 5.60
N TYR A 139 1.16 10.09 4.49
CA TYR A 139 0.77 10.63 3.18
C TYR A 139 -0.60 10.17 2.72
N TYR A 140 -0.99 8.92 2.97
CA TYR A 140 -2.35 8.45 2.71
C TYR A 140 -3.37 9.27 3.48
N SER A 141 -3.16 9.50 4.77
CA SER A 141 -4.04 10.33 5.60
C SER A 141 -4.15 11.76 5.08
N THR A 142 -3.01 12.39 4.75
CA THR A 142 -3.00 13.73 4.13
C THR A 142 -3.79 13.77 2.82
N SER A 143 -3.61 12.77 1.96
CA SER A 143 -4.27 12.69 0.65
C SER A 143 -5.77 12.47 0.79
N ILE A 144 -6.20 11.60 1.71
CA ILE A 144 -7.62 11.37 2.02
C ILE A 144 -8.27 12.66 2.50
N ASN A 145 -7.63 13.38 3.43
CA ASN A 145 -8.17 14.65 3.92
C ASN A 145 -8.25 15.69 2.79
N ARG A 146 -7.24 15.77 1.93
CA ARG A 146 -7.25 16.70 0.78
C ARG A 146 -8.38 16.38 -0.20
N VAL A 147 -8.58 15.11 -0.54
CA VAL A 147 -9.68 14.69 -1.41
C VAL A 147 -11.05 14.98 -0.78
N LYS A 148 -11.20 14.76 0.53
CA LYS A 148 -12.43 15.13 1.26
C LYS A 148 -12.70 16.64 1.21
N ASP A 149 -11.66 17.46 1.35
CA ASP A 149 -11.78 18.92 1.25
C ASP A 149 -12.19 19.37 -0.15
N ILE A 150 -11.57 18.81 -1.18
CA ILE A 150 -11.95 19.04 -2.59
C ILE A 150 -13.42 18.69 -2.80
N LEU A 151 -13.86 17.50 -2.38
CA LEU A 151 -15.25 17.07 -2.55
C LEU A 151 -16.24 18.00 -1.85
N ARG A 152 -15.92 18.41 -0.61
CA ARG A 152 -16.74 19.36 0.16
C ARG A 152 -16.86 20.71 -0.54
N MET A 153 -15.76 21.22 -1.11
CA MET A 153 -15.77 22.49 -1.84
C MET A 153 -16.54 22.39 -3.16
N ILE A 154 -16.41 21.29 -3.90
CA ILE A 154 -17.20 21.04 -5.11
C ILE A 154 -18.70 21.05 -4.79
N LYS A 155 -19.13 20.31 -3.75
CA LYS A 155 -20.54 20.27 -3.33
C LYS A 155 -21.06 21.66 -2.96
N LYS A 156 -20.25 22.46 -2.28
CA LYS A 156 -20.59 23.84 -1.90
C LYS A 156 -20.70 24.77 -3.11
N ASP A 157 -19.73 24.74 -4.01
CA ASP A 157 -19.60 25.73 -5.09
C ASP A 157 -20.47 25.43 -6.30
N TYR A 158 -20.85 24.17 -6.50
CA TYR A 158 -21.55 23.70 -7.71
C TYR A 158 -22.89 23.01 -7.44
N SER A 159 -23.38 23.04 -6.19
CA SER A 159 -24.72 22.52 -5.82
C SER A 159 -24.99 21.09 -6.27
N ILE A 160 -23.96 20.23 -6.23
CA ILE A 160 -24.09 18.81 -6.53
C ILE A 160 -24.49 18.12 -5.21
N GLU A 161 -25.76 17.72 -5.09
CA GLU A 161 -26.27 16.92 -3.95
C GLU A 161 -25.49 15.60 -3.79
#